data_AF-D3AJN2-F1
#
_entry.id   AF-D3AJN2-F1
#
_cell.length_a   1.000
_cell.length_b   1.000
_cell.length_c   1.000
_cell.angle_alpha   90.00
_cell.angle_beta   90.00
_cell.angle_gamma   90.00
#
_symmetry.space_group_name_H-M   'P 1'
#
loop_
_entity.id
_entity.type
_entity.pdbx_description
1 polymer ?
#
loop_
_entity_poly.entity_id
_entity_poly.type
_entity_poly.pdbx_seq_one_letter_code
_entity_poly.pdbx_strand_id
1 'polypeptide(L)'
;MDFTSQYDSCSLCPRSCMVNRRVPGVKGFCGCGDTVMAARAALHQWEEPWISGIHGSGTVFFTGCTLRCCFCQNYPISQEGLGKEISIRQLGDIFLRLQDEGAHNINLVTATQYLPSIVSALDFVKHRLAIPVVYNC
;
A
#
# COMPACT_ATOMS: atom_id res chain seq x y z
N MET A 1 -15.20 5.46 -7.48
CA MET A 1 -16.17 5.19 -6.38
C MET A 1 -15.53 5.66 -5.09
N ASP A 2 -16.26 6.26 -4.16
CA ASP A 2 -15.67 6.70 -2.88
C ASP A 2 -15.77 5.58 -1.84
N PHE A 3 -14.63 4.95 -1.54
CA PHE A 3 -14.51 3.89 -0.53
C PHE A 3 -14.02 4.42 0.81
N THR A 4 -13.76 5.73 0.95
CA THR A 4 -13.09 6.28 2.14
C THR A 4 -13.94 6.19 3.41
N SER A 5 -15.26 6.00 3.29
CA SER A 5 -16.16 5.70 4.41
C SER A 5 -15.83 4.37 5.12
N GLN A 6 -15.11 3.45 4.46
CA GLN A 6 -14.63 2.22 5.10
C GLN A 6 -13.63 2.48 6.24
N TYR A 7 -13.10 3.71 6.36
CA TYR A 7 -12.29 4.11 7.51
C TYR A 7 -13.12 4.49 8.74
N ASP A 8 -14.40 4.82 8.60
CA ASP A 8 -15.24 5.27 9.73
C ASP A 8 -15.60 4.12 10.67
N SER A 9 -15.62 2.90 10.14
CA SER A 9 -15.80 1.66 10.89
C SER A 9 -15.04 0.54 10.19
N CYS A 10 -13.75 0.41 10.49
CA CYS A 10 -12.83 -0.40 9.70
C CYS A 10 -13.11 -1.91 9.74
N SER A 11 -13.46 -2.47 8.57
CA SER A 11 -13.61 -3.91 8.30
C SER A 11 -12.70 -4.42 7.16
N LEU A 12 -11.65 -3.66 6.81
CA LEU A 12 -10.78 -3.93 5.66
C LEU A 12 -9.99 -5.26 5.71
N CYS A 13 -9.89 -5.89 6.88
CA CYS A 13 -9.19 -7.17 7.03
C CYS A 13 -9.99 -8.11 7.93
N PRO A 14 -9.67 -9.42 7.97
CA PRO A 14 -10.43 -10.41 8.75
C PRO A 14 -10.52 -10.13 10.26
N ARG A 15 -9.71 -9.19 10.79
CA ARG A 15 -9.78 -8.77 12.19
C ARG A 15 -10.99 -7.89 12.50
N SER A 16 -11.59 -7.23 11.49
CA SER A 16 -12.79 -6.39 11.62
C SER A 16 -12.80 -5.55 12.90
N CYS A 17 -11.79 -4.70 13.09
CA CYS A 17 -11.62 -3.97 14.35
C CYS A 17 -12.68 -2.88 14.60
N MET A 18 -13.46 -2.49 13.59
CA MET A 18 -14.56 -1.52 13.65
C MET A 18 -14.18 -0.13 14.17
N VAL A 19 -12.88 0.16 14.31
CA VAL A 19 -12.42 1.48 14.75
C VAL A 19 -12.65 2.53 13.66
N ASN A 20 -12.96 3.74 14.08
CA ASN A 20 -12.95 4.91 13.21
C ASN A 20 -11.52 5.44 13.09
N ARG A 21 -10.88 5.22 11.94
CA ARG A 21 -9.49 5.62 11.68
C ARG A 21 -9.30 7.09 11.37
N ARG A 22 -10.37 7.85 11.12
CA ARG A 22 -10.30 9.30 10.92
C ARG A 22 -10.08 10.07 12.22
N VAL A 23 -10.37 9.42 13.37
CA VAL A 23 -10.14 10.03 14.67
C VAL A 23 -8.64 9.98 14.97
N PRO A 24 -7.97 11.14 15.16
CA PRO A 24 -6.54 11.17 15.42
C PRO A 24 -6.15 10.28 16.61
N GLY A 25 -5.12 9.46 16.42
CA GLY A 25 -4.63 8.53 17.45
C GLY A 25 -5.40 7.21 17.56
N VAL A 26 -6.60 7.08 16.96
CA VAL A 26 -7.35 5.82 16.96
C VAL A 26 -6.78 4.90 15.88
N LYS A 27 -6.29 3.74 16.31
CA LYS A 27 -5.63 2.75 15.45
C LYS A 27 -6.15 1.36 15.74
N GLY A 28 -6.31 0.56 14.70
CA GLY A 28 -6.61 -0.87 14.83
C GLY A 28 -5.35 -1.70 15.10
N PHE A 29 -5.49 -3.03 15.04
CA PHE A 29 -4.37 -3.97 15.20
C PHE A 29 -3.19 -3.68 14.23
N CYS A 30 -3.48 -3.21 13.01
CA CYS A 30 -2.46 -2.85 12.02
C CYS A 30 -1.62 -1.62 12.37
N GLY A 31 -2.00 -0.82 13.38
CA GLY A 31 -1.25 0.37 13.81
C GLY A 31 -1.38 1.59 12.89
N CYS A 32 -2.29 1.56 11.91
CA CYS A 32 -2.41 2.57 10.86
C CYS A 32 -3.71 3.38 10.98
N GLY A 33 -3.65 4.66 10.61
CA GLY A 33 -4.80 5.57 10.47
C GLY A 33 -5.41 5.53 9.06
N ASP A 34 -5.95 6.66 8.62
CA ASP A 34 -6.50 6.88 7.26
C ASP A 34 -5.48 7.51 6.29
N THR A 35 -4.44 8.18 6.79
CA THR A 35 -3.30 8.66 5.98
C THR A 35 -2.41 7.50 5.54
N VAL A 36 -2.10 7.45 4.24
CA VAL A 36 -1.22 6.42 3.67
C VAL A 36 0.21 6.63 4.15
N MET A 37 0.86 5.56 4.59
CA MET A 37 2.29 5.53 4.88
C MET A 37 3.00 4.48 4.05
N ALA A 38 4.12 4.86 3.44
CA ALA A 38 4.97 3.96 2.67
C ALA A 38 6.43 4.07 3.12
N ALA A 39 7.09 2.92 3.28
CA ALA A 39 8.50 2.84 3.63
C ALA A 39 9.43 2.93 2.43
N ARG A 40 9.00 2.39 1.28
CA ARG A 40 9.81 2.32 0.07
C ARG A 40 8.94 2.23 -1.17
N ALA A 41 9.37 2.89 -2.25
CA ALA A 41 8.80 2.77 -3.58
C ALA A 41 9.93 2.74 -4.61
N ALA A 42 10.21 1.56 -5.19
CA ALA A 42 11.34 1.35 -6.09
C ALA A 42 11.13 0.14 -7.01
N LEU A 43 11.91 0.05 -8.08
CA LEU A 43 12.02 -1.18 -8.88
C LEU A 43 12.62 -2.32 -8.04
N HIS A 44 11.87 -3.40 -7.86
CA HIS A 44 12.26 -4.60 -7.15
C HIS A 44 12.55 -5.72 -8.14
N GLN A 45 13.83 -6.11 -8.21
CA GLN A 45 14.30 -7.18 -9.12
C GLN A 45 14.21 -8.57 -8.49
N TRP A 46 13.94 -8.67 -7.19
CA TRP A 46 14.05 -9.91 -6.42
C TRP A 46 12.70 -10.55 -6.05
N GLU A 47 11.63 -10.11 -6.71
CA GLU A 47 10.32 -10.79 -6.66
C GLU A 47 10.35 -12.06 -7.51
N GLU A 48 9.32 -12.91 -7.44
CA GLU A 48 9.22 -14.10 -8.27
C GLU A 48 9.40 -13.76 -9.77
N PRO A 49 10.10 -14.60 -10.55
CA PRO A 49 10.50 -14.25 -11.92
C PRO A 49 9.36 -13.82 -12.86
N TRP A 50 8.15 -14.35 -12.66
CA TRP A 50 6.98 -13.98 -13.47
C TRP A 50 6.32 -12.65 -13.05
N ILE A 51 6.65 -12.11 -11.86
CA ILE A 51 6.24 -10.78 -11.39
C ILE A 51 7.32 -9.75 -11.71
N SER A 52 8.59 -10.06 -11.44
CA SER A 52 9.70 -9.12 -11.65
C SER A 52 10.12 -9.03 -13.11
N GLY A 53 9.97 -10.08 -13.91
CA GLY A 53 10.37 -10.08 -15.32
C GLY A 53 11.85 -9.70 -15.49
N ILE A 54 12.12 -8.82 -16.46
CA ILE A 54 13.49 -8.37 -16.78
C ILE A 54 13.80 -6.95 -16.28
N HIS A 55 12.78 -6.10 -16.14
CA HIS A 55 12.93 -4.71 -15.71
C HIS A 55 12.53 -4.48 -14.25
N GLY A 56 12.04 -5.52 -13.56
CA GLY A 56 11.62 -5.47 -12.17
C GLY A 56 10.14 -5.12 -11.98
N SER A 57 9.69 -5.32 -10.75
CA SER A 57 8.35 -4.94 -10.29
C SER A 57 8.41 -3.57 -9.63
N GLY A 58 7.49 -2.67 -9.95
CA GLY A 58 7.36 -1.36 -9.31
C GLY A 58 6.75 -1.52 -7.93
N THR A 59 7.56 -1.83 -6.93
CA THR A 59 7.08 -2.25 -5.61
C THR A 59 6.95 -1.07 -4.66
N VAL A 60 5.78 -0.97 -4.03
CA VAL A 60 5.50 -0.04 -2.93
C VAL A 60 5.28 -0.84 -1.65
N PHE A 61 6.17 -0.65 -0.67
CA PHE A 61 6.08 -1.25 0.65
C PHE A 61 5.33 -0.30 1.59
N PHE A 62 4.10 -0.68 1.95
CA PHE A 62 3.27 0.09 2.87
C PHE A 62 3.62 -0.19 4.33
N THR A 63 3.52 0.83 5.17
CA THR A 63 3.79 0.73 6.61
C THR A 63 2.62 0.10 7.36
N GLY A 64 2.92 -0.73 8.35
CA GLY A 64 1.96 -1.48 9.16
C GLY A 64 1.56 -2.82 8.55
N CYS A 65 0.98 -3.71 9.36
CA CYS A 65 0.60 -5.06 8.91
C CYS A 65 -0.57 -5.62 9.73
N THR A 66 -1.46 -6.38 9.09
CA THR A 66 -2.63 -7.01 9.74
C THR A 66 -2.31 -8.33 10.46
N LEU A 67 -1.11 -8.91 10.26
CA LEU A 67 -0.71 -10.21 10.81
C LEU A 67 0.30 -10.12 11.96
N ARG A 68 1.33 -9.26 11.85
CA ARG A 68 2.44 -9.13 12.83
C ARG A 68 3.19 -10.44 13.12
N CYS A 69 3.68 -11.11 12.09
CA CYS A 69 4.43 -12.36 12.23
C CYS A 69 5.68 -12.18 13.12
N CYS A 70 5.94 -13.12 14.02
CA CYS A 70 7.12 -13.08 14.90
C CYS A 70 8.46 -13.25 14.16
N PHE A 71 8.42 -13.75 12.93
CA PHE A 71 9.56 -13.96 12.03
C PHE A 71 9.56 -12.99 10.82
N CYS A 72 8.88 -11.85 10.93
CA CYS A 72 8.74 -10.92 9.81
C CYS A 72 10.11 -10.36 9.36
N GLN A 73 10.47 -10.58 8.10
CA GLN A 73 11.69 -10.00 7.50
C GLN A 73 11.62 -8.47 7.41
N ASN A 74 10.41 -7.92 7.24
CA ASN A 74 10.13 -6.49 7.16
C ASN A 74 9.61 -5.95 8.50
N TYR A 75 10.15 -6.44 9.64
CA TYR A 75 9.69 -6.04 10.97
C TYR A 75 9.64 -4.52 11.19
N PRO A 76 10.66 -3.72 10.81
CA PRO A 76 10.62 -2.27 11.00
C PRO A 76 9.45 -1.58 10.26
N ILE A 77 9.13 -2.06 9.05
CA ILE A 77 8.03 -1.52 8.23
C ILE A 77 6.68 -1.97 8.77
N SER A 78 6.56 -3.25 9.14
CA SER A 78 5.29 -3.87 9.52
C SER A 78 4.83 -3.54 10.94
N GLN A 79 5.75 -3.29 11.88
CA GLN A 79 5.44 -3.17 13.31
C GLN A 79 6.01 -1.93 13.99
N GLU A 80 7.12 -1.37 13.51
CA GLU A 80 7.77 -0.20 14.14
C GLU A 80 7.37 1.14 13.51
N GLY A 81 6.48 1.12 12.51
CA GLY A 81 5.96 2.33 11.89
C GLY A 81 6.95 3.02 10.95
N LEU A 82 7.96 2.31 10.46
CA LEU A 82 8.91 2.87 9.50
C LEU A 82 8.18 3.26 8.20
N GLY A 83 8.28 4.53 7.83
CA GLY A 83 7.80 5.06 6.55
C GLY A 83 7.49 6.55 6.59
N LYS A 84 6.98 7.07 5.49
CA LYS A 84 6.58 8.46 5.34
C LYS A 84 5.11 8.55 4.99
N GLU A 85 4.42 9.50 5.59
CA GLU A 85 3.07 9.87 5.18
C GLU A 85 3.10 10.44 3.77
N ILE A 86 2.19 9.96 2.94
CA ILE A 86 2.01 10.40 1.57
C ILE A 86 0.53 10.61 1.29
N SER A 87 0.23 11.64 0.51
CA SER A 87 -1.13 11.89 0.02
C SER A 87 -1.52 10.89 -1.07
N ILE A 88 -2.83 10.76 -1.31
CA ILE A 88 -3.39 9.94 -2.40
C ILE A 88 -2.83 10.38 -3.77
N ARG A 89 -2.63 11.68 -3.97
CA ARG A 89 -2.03 12.21 -5.22
C ARG A 89 -0.57 11.80 -5.36
N GLN A 90 0.23 11.97 -4.31
CA GLN A 90 1.62 11.53 -4.30
C GLN A 90 1.74 10.02 -4.53
N LEU A 91 0.83 9.22 -3.99
CA LEU A 91 0.79 7.78 -4.25
C LEU A 91 0.53 7.48 -5.73
N GLY A 92 -0.42 8.18 -6.36
CA GLY A 92 -0.65 8.09 -7.81
C GLY A 92 0.57 8.49 -8.63
N ASP A 93 1.22 9.59 -8.28
CA ASP A 93 2.44 10.05 -8.96
C ASP A 93 3.58 9.03 -8.80
N ILE A 94 3.69 8.37 -7.65
CA ILE A 94 4.64 7.28 -7.43
C ILE A 94 4.36 6.11 -8.38
N PHE A 95 3.10 5.72 -8.58
CA PHE A 95 2.75 4.64 -9.51
C PHE A 95 3.18 4.98 -10.94
N LEU A 96 2.90 6.20 -11.39
CA LEU A 96 3.30 6.64 -12.73
C LEU A 96 4.82 6.76 -12.87
N ARG A 97 5.52 7.27 -11.85
CA ARG A 97 6.99 7.30 -11.84
C ARG A 97 7.59 5.90 -11.99
N LEU A 98 7.07 4.90 -11.26
CA LEU A 98 7.56 3.52 -11.35
C LEU A 98 7.31 2.91 -12.74
N GLN A 99 6.16 3.21 -13.35
CA GLN A 99 5.90 2.85 -14.74
C GLN A 99 6.91 3.50 -15.69
N ASP A 100 7.15 4.80 -15.55
CA ASP A 100 8.07 5.56 -16.41
C ASP A 100 9.54 5.09 -16.23
N GLU A 101 9.88 4.54 -15.06
CA GLU A 101 11.16 3.86 -14.78
C GLU A 101 11.26 2.47 -15.44
N GLY A 102 10.17 1.95 -16.04
CA GLY A 102 10.14 0.69 -16.78
C GLY A 102 9.60 -0.51 -16.00
N ALA A 103 8.90 -0.29 -14.89
CA ALA A 103 8.29 -1.39 -14.12
C ALA A 103 7.32 -2.23 -14.97
N HIS A 104 7.34 -3.55 -14.78
CA HIS A 104 6.37 -4.44 -15.43
C HIS A 104 4.98 -4.41 -14.80
N ASN A 105 4.89 -4.02 -13.53
CA ASN A 105 3.66 -3.90 -12.76
C ASN A 105 3.86 -2.97 -11.57
N ILE A 106 2.76 -2.55 -10.94
CA ILE A 106 2.78 -1.90 -9.64
C ILE A 106 2.44 -2.94 -8.58
N ASN A 107 3.40 -3.31 -7.74
CA ASN A 107 3.25 -4.32 -6.69
C ASN A 107 3.02 -3.65 -5.34
N LEU A 108 1.83 -3.87 -4.79
CA LEU A 108 1.34 -3.26 -3.57
C LEU A 108 1.56 -4.21 -2.39
N VAL A 109 2.64 -4.00 -1.63
CA VAL A 109 3.04 -4.89 -0.54
C VAL A 109 2.47 -4.42 0.79
N THR A 110 1.65 -5.25 1.44
CA THR A 110 0.94 -4.96 2.70
C THR A 110 -0.04 -3.78 2.59
N ALA A 111 -0.79 -3.73 1.49
CA ALA A 111 -1.68 -2.62 1.14
C ALA A 111 -3.04 -2.59 1.86
N THR A 112 -3.44 -3.67 2.54
CA THR A 112 -4.82 -3.90 3.03
C THR A 112 -5.36 -2.79 3.92
N GLN A 113 -4.56 -2.26 4.83
CA GLN A 113 -4.97 -1.16 5.68
C GLN A 113 -5.23 0.16 4.93
N TYR A 114 -4.72 0.31 3.71
CA TYR A 114 -4.83 1.52 2.89
C TYR A 114 -5.70 1.34 1.63
N LEU A 115 -6.41 0.21 1.51
CA LEU A 115 -7.15 -0.14 0.30
C LEU A 115 -8.06 1.00 -0.23
N PRO A 116 -8.89 1.69 0.58
CA PRO A 116 -9.68 2.82 0.09
C PRO A 116 -8.86 3.94 -0.55
N SER A 117 -7.76 4.33 0.09
CA SER A 117 -6.85 5.36 -0.41
C SER A 117 -6.10 4.92 -1.68
N ILE A 118 -5.73 3.64 -1.76
CA ILE A 118 -5.10 3.04 -2.94
C ILE A 118 -6.06 3.04 -4.14
N VAL A 119 -7.31 2.61 -3.95
CA VAL A 119 -8.32 2.63 -5.01
C VAL A 119 -8.52 4.06 -5.53
N SER A 120 -8.53 5.04 -4.62
CA SER A 120 -8.64 6.46 -4.99
C SER A 120 -7.43 6.96 -5.78
N ALA A 121 -6.21 6.53 -5.42
CA ALA A 121 -4.99 6.85 -6.16
C ALA A 121 -4.98 6.21 -7.56
N LEU A 122 -5.40 4.95 -7.67
CA LEU A 122 -5.55 4.26 -8.95
C LEU A 122 -6.61 4.92 -9.84
N ASP A 123 -7.76 5.30 -9.27
CA ASP A 123 -8.82 6.01 -10.00
C ASP A 123 -8.31 7.34 -10.58
N PHE A 124 -7.41 8.03 -9.87
CA PHE A 124 -6.78 9.28 -10.32
C PHE A 124 -5.84 9.05 -11.52
N VAL A 125 -5.07 7.97 -11.53
CA VAL A 125 -4.04 7.72 -12.55
C VAL A 125 -4.42 6.72 -13.64
N LYS A 126 -5.58 6.06 -13.56
CA LYS A 126 -5.99 4.98 -14.48
C LYS A 126 -5.96 5.32 -15.97
N HIS A 127 -6.07 6.60 -16.31
CA HIS A 127 -6.01 7.07 -17.70
C HIS A 127 -4.57 7.14 -18.25
N ARG A 128 -3.56 7.02 -17.39
CA ARG A 128 -2.12 7.05 -17.70
C ARG A 128 -1.37 5.78 -17.28
N LEU A 129 -1.88 5.06 -16.28
CA LEU A 129 -1.31 3.81 -15.83
C LEU A 129 -1.73 2.70 -16.81
N ALA A 130 -0.76 2.16 -17.54
CA ALA A 130 -0.92 1.14 -18.58
C ALA A 130 -0.41 -0.25 -18.15
N ILE A 131 0.35 -0.33 -17.06
CA ILE A 131 0.88 -1.59 -16.52
C ILE A 131 -0.05 -2.17 -15.44
N PRO A 132 -0.10 -3.51 -15.29
CA PRO A 132 -0.96 -4.16 -14.32
C PRO A 132 -0.60 -3.83 -12.87
N VAL A 133 -1.57 -4.00 -11.97
CA VAL A 133 -1.38 -3.87 -10.52
C VAL A 133 -1.38 -5.27 -9.89
N VAL A 134 -0.36 -5.56 -9.10
CA VAL A 134 -0.23 -6.77 -8.30
C VAL A 134 -0.53 -6.42 -6.84
N TYR A 135 -1.36 -7.23 -6.19
CA TYR A 135 -1.72 -7.05 -4.80
C TYR A 135 -1.07 -8.14 -3.96
N ASN A 136 -0.04 -7.79 -3.19
CA ASN A 136 0.76 -8.73 -2.41
C ASN A 136 0.53 -8.47 -0.90
N CYS A 137 -0.20 -9.37 -0.25
CA CYS A 137 -0.72 -9.19 1.11
C CYS A 137 -0.36 -10.33 2.06
#